data_AF-J0LBC5-F1
#
_entry.id   AF-J0LBC5-F1
#
_cell.length_a   1.000
_cell.length_b   1.000
_cell.length_c   1.000
_cell.angle_alpha   90.00
_cell.angle_beta   90.00
_cell.angle_gamma   90.00
#
_symmetry.space_group_name_H-M   'P 1'
#
loop_
_entity.id
_entity.type
_entity.pdbx_description
1 polymer ?
#
loop_
_entity_poly.entity_id
_entity_poly.type
_entity_poly.pdbx_seq_one_letter_code
_entity_poly.pdbx_strand_id
1 'polypeptide(L)'
;MFKKVNILKDKISVSNADFSRAINSKTDFGITIDEKIVFEKSENDILVFWGRANLVAKNQILGADYGVAMTFVTVSIDLSKAWDRIVELNKKHAFYEDDSSEGIDVFHDEKIEKISWYGVEFDVKPRDIADELENFADGYIIGIETEEPYRFDGMGFLNHVDLEKSQNHLFEFAKNKISEKIENEKAEYKEYGFSFEEMETLEFFGIGNPFETK
;
A
#
# COMPACT_ATOMS: atom_id res chain seq x y z
N MET A 1 4.88 2.36 11.62
CA MET A 1 5.62 2.94 10.48
C MET A 1 5.74 1.91 9.38
N PHE A 2 5.37 2.31 8.17
CA PHE A 2 5.44 1.43 7.00
C PHE A 2 6.89 1.07 6.64
N LYS A 3 7.08 -0.18 6.22
CA LYS A 3 8.34 -0.66 5.65
C LYS A 3 8.25 -0.68 4.13
N LYS A 4 9.10 0.10 3.45
CA LYS A 4 9.22 0.09 1.99
C LYS A 4 10.05 -1.10 1.52
N VAL A 5 9.58 -1.80 0.49
CA VAL A 5 10.28 -2.87 -0.21
C VAL A 5 10.27 -2.57 -1.70
N ASN A 6 11.46 -2.35 -2.27
CA ASN A 6 11.65 -2.15 -3.70
C ASN A 6 11.97 -3.49 -4.35
N ILE A 7 11.01 -4.06 -5.06
CA ILE A 7 11.08 -5.41 -5.65
C ILE A 7 12.23 -5.52 -6.67
N LEU A 8 12.64 -4.42 -7.31
CA LEU A 8 13.75 -4.42 -8.27
C LEU A 8 15.13 -4.51 -7.61
N LYS A 9 15.26 -4.08 -6.35
CA LYS A 9 16.54 -3.96 -5.65
C LYS A 9 16.67 -4.97 -4.51
N ASP A 10 15.56 -5.27 -3.85
CA ASP A 10 15.55 -6.07 -2.63
C ASP A 10 15.54 -7.58 -2.93
N LYS A 11 16.16 -8.33 -2.00
CA LYS A 11 16.15 -9.78 -1.98
C LYS A 11 15.57 -10.24 -0.66
N ILE A 12 14.87 -11.35 -0.69
CA ILE A 12 14.38 -12.02 0.51
C ILE A 12 15.27 -13.22 0.81
N SER A 13 15.37 -13.56 2.09
CA SER A 13 16.18 -14.67 2.57
C SER A 13 15.40 -15.59 3.49
N VAL A 14 15.09 -16.79 3.03
CA VAL A 14 14.38 -17.80 3.85
C VAL A 14 15.34 -18.84 4.42
N SER A 15 14.91 -19.57 5.45
CA SER A 15 15.63 -20.75 5.96
C SER A 15 15.76 -21.83 4.88
N ASN A 16 16.98 -22.34 4.67
CA ASN A 16 17.21 -23.45 3.74
C ASN A 16 16.51 -24.73 4.18
N ALA A 17 16.39 -24.98 5.48
CA ALA A 17 15.66 -26.13 6.00
C ALA A 17 14.17 -26.05 5.64
N ASP A 18 13.56 -24.87 5.79
CA ASP A 18 12.15 -24.64 5.51
C ASP A 18 11.88 -24.68 4.01
N PHE A 19 12.77 -24.06 3.22
CA PHE A 19 12.70 -24.08 1.77
C PHE A 19 12.81 -25.51 1.23
N SER A 20 13.79 -26.26 1.70
CA SER A 20 13.99 -27.67 1.34
C SER A 20 12.78 -28.53 1.71
N ARG A 21 12.14 -28.26 2.84
CA ARG A 21 10.90 -28.95 3.24
C ARG A 21 9.74 -28.59 2.30
N ALA A 22 9.57 -27.33 1.95
CA ALA A 22 8.52 -26.87 1.05
C ALA A 22 8.65 -27.46 -0.35
N ILE A 23 9.83 -27.41 -0.96
CA ILE A 23 10.05 -27.97 -2.31
C ILE A 23 9.80 -29.50 -2.34
N ASN A 24 10.12 -30.21 -1.26
CA ASN A 24 9.97 -31.66 -1.17
C ASN A 24 8.55 -32.11 -0.81
N SER A 25 7.70 -31.20 -0.32
CA SER A 25 6.29 -31.48 -0.02
C SER A 25 5.49 -31.85 -1.28
N LYS A 26 5.93 -31.38 -2.46
CA LYS A 26 5.22 -31.48 -3.75
C LYS A 26 3.83 -30.83 -3.75
N THR A 27 3.52 -30.01 -2.75
CA THR A 27 2.33 -29.17 -2.70
C THR A 27 2.68 -27.74 -3.09
N ASP A 28 1.66 -26.91 -3.23
CA ASP A 28 1.86 -25.48 -3.39
C ASP A 28 2.29 -24.89 -2.05
N PHE A 29 3.09 -23.83 -2.11
CA PHE A 29 3.52 -23.05 -0.95
C PHE A 29 3.71 -21.59 -1.34
N GLY A 30 3.69 -20.73 -0.34
CA GLY A 30 3.96 -19.31 -0.44
C GLY A 30 5.29 -18.95 0.20
N ILE A 31 5.88 -17.87 -0.30
CA ILE A 31 6.94 -17.15 0.40
C ILE A 31 6.40 -15.75 0.67
N THR A 32 6.49 -15.29 1.90
CA THR A 32 6.00 -13.96 2.29
C THR A 32 7.11 -12.91 2.22
N ILE A 33 6.73 -11.64 2.22
CA ILE A 33 7.65 -10.49 2.32
C ILE A 33 8.43 -10.48 3.64
N ASP A 34 7.86 -11.11 4.68
CA ASP A 34 8.48 -11.36 5.98
C ASP A 34 9.48 -12.53 5.97
N GLU A 35 9.79 -13.07 4.79
CA GLU A 35 10.73 -14.18 4.62
C GLU A 35 10.26 -15.50 5.28
N LYS A 36 8.94 -15.70 5.36
CA LYS A 36 8.33 -16.93 5.89
C LYS A 36 7.87 -17.83 4.75
N ILE A 37 7.87 -19.13 5.00
CA ILE A 37 7.26 -20.12 4.13
C ILE A 37 5.91 -20.51 4.72
N VAL A 38 4.87 -20.43 3.89
CA VAL A 38 3.50 -20.73 4.25
C VAL A 38 2.93 -21.79 3.31
N PHE A 39 2.01 -22.62 3.79
CA PHE A 39 1.33 -23.66 2.98
C PHE A 39 -0.14 -23.34 2.72
N GLU A 40 -0.64 -22.26 3.32
CA GLU A 40 -1.98 -21.74 3.16
C GLU A 40 -1.87 -20.22 2.98
N LYS A 41 -2.79 -19.61 2.22
CA LYS A 41 -2.84 -18.16 2.06
C LYS A 41 -3.62 -17.54 3.21
N SER A 42 -3.05 -16.55 3.87
CA SER A 42 -3.77 -15.59 4.68
C SER A 42 -4.11 -14.35 3.84
N GLU A 43 -5.23 -13.68 4.15
CA GLU A 43 -5.55 -12.37 3.57
C GLU A 43 -4.54 -11.29 3.98
N ASN A 44 -3.80 -11.52 5.07
CA ASN A 44 -2.74 -10.64 5.57
C ASN A 44 -1.36 -10.97 5.01
N ASP A 45 -1.22 -12.07 4.26
CA ASP A 45 0.08 -12.47 3.72
C ASP A 45 0.40 -11.65 2.48
N ILE A 46 1.45 -10.85 2.58
CA ILE A 46 2.08 -10.25 1.41
C ILE A 46 3.02 -11.28 0.81
N LEU A 47 2.69 -11.81 -0.36
CA LEU A 47 3.37 -12.92 -1.00
C LEU A 47 4.31 -12.45 -2.10
N VAL A 48 5.54 -12.93 -2.09
CA VAL A 48 6.52 -12.72 -3.18
C VAL A 48 6.62 -13.92 -4.11
N PHE A 49 6.05 -15.05 -3.70
CA PHE A 49 5.91 -16.26 -4.50
C PHE A 49 4.68 -17.03 -4.01
N TRP A 50 3.94 -17.61 -4.96
CA TRP A 50 2.96 -18.66 -4.68
C TRP A 50 2.97 -19.67 -5.81
N GLY A 51 3.11 -20.93 -5.47
CA GLY A 51 3.02 -22.03 -6.43
C GLY A 51 3.80 -23.26 -6.00
N ARG A 52 4.09 -24.11 -6.98
CA ARG A 52 4.79 -25.38 -6.79
C ARG A 52 6.22 -25.31 -7.29
N ALA A 53 7.12 -25.99 -6.59
CA ALA A 53 8.52 -26.09 -7.01
C ALA A 53 8.67 -26.88 -8.32
N ASN A 54 9.49 -26.36 -9.23
CA ASN A 54 9.95 -27.08 -10.42
C ASN A 54 11.21 -27.88 -10.10
N LEU A 55 11.06 -29.17 -9.84
CA LEU A 55 12.17 -30.06 -9.49
C LEU A 55 12.98 -30.54 -10.71
N VAL A 56 12.51 -30.31 -11.93
CA VAL A 56 13.18 -30.74 -13.17
C VAL A 56 14.32 -29.79 -13.51
N ALA A 57 14.11 -28.48 -13.35
CA ALA A 57 15.11 -27.45 -13.57
C ALA A 57 15.60 -26.88 -12.23
N LYS A 58 16.68 -27.44 -11.69
CA LYS A 58 17.23 -27.03 -10.37
C LYS A 58 17.61 -25.56 -10.26
N ASN A 59 17.87 -24.87 -11.38
CA ASN A 59 18.15 -23.44 -11.44
C ASN A 59 16.89 -22.57 -11.60
N GLN A 60 15.70 -23.18 -11.70
CA GLN A 60 14.41 -22.53 -11.89
C GLN A 60 13.37 -23.11 -10.93
N ILE A 61 13.79 -23.44 -9.71
CA ILE A 61 12.94 -24.11 -8.70
C ILE A 61 11.66 -23.30 -8.44
N LEU A 62 11.70 -21.98 -8.52
CA LEU A 62 10.53 -21.09 -8.36
C LEU A 62 10.01 -20.54 -9.71
N GLY A 63 10.58 -20.96 -10.85
CA GLY A 63 10.33 -20.40 -12.17
C GLY A 63 11.54 -19.67 -12.75
N ALA A 64 11.43 -19.24 -14.01
CA ALA A 64 12.52 -18.58 -14.73
C ALA A 64 12.78 -17.14 -14.25
N ASP A 65 11.79 -16.52 -13.63
CA ASP A 65 11.82 -15.11 -13.20
C ASP A 65 12.42 -14.92 -11.80
N TYR A 66 12.72 -16.01 -11.09
CA TYR A 66 13.29 -15.95 -9.75
C TYR A 66 14.75 -16.41 -9.76
N GLY A 67 15.65 -15.54 -9.30
CA GLY A 67 17.04 -15.92 -9.05
C GLY A 67 17.19 -16.57 -7.68
N VAL A 68 17.53 -17.86 -7.61
CA VAL A 68 17.66 -18.58 -6.34
C VAL A 68 19.12 -18.92 -6.05
N ALA A 69 19.65 -18.45 -4.92
CA ALA A 69 20.98 -18.76 -4.44
C ALA A 69 20.91 -19.41 -3.05
N MET A 70 21.42 -20.64 -2.92
CA MET A 70 21.34 -21.42 -1.69
C MET A 70 22.69 -21.47 -0.98
N THR A 71 22.68 -21.23 0.32
CA THR A 71 23.78 -21.54 1.24
C THR A 71 23.39 -22.72 2.13
N PHE A 72 24.26 -23.12 3.06
CA PHE A 72 23.91 -24.16 4.03
C PHE A 72 22.70 -23.76 4.90
N VAL A 73 22.61 -22.47 5.28
CA VAL A 73 21.63 -21.98 6.27
C VAL A 73 20.46 -21.26 5.62
N THR A 74 20.71 -20.51 4.55
CA THR A 74 19.73 -19.59 3.96
C THR A 74 19.58 -19.80 2.45
N VAL A 75 18.42 -19.40 1.92
CA VAL A 75 18.14 -19.31 0.49
C VAL A 75 17.79 -17.86 0.18
N SER A 76 18.64 -17.20 -0.60
CA SER A 76 18.40 -15.85 -1.09
C SER A 76 17.64 -15.92 -2.41
N ILE A 77 16.58 -15.12 -2.54
CA ILE A 77 15.69 -15.08 -3.70
C ILE A 77 15.68 -13.66 -4.24
N ASP A 78 16.09 -13.53 -5.49
CA ASP A 78 16.02 -12.30 -6.29
C ASP A 78 14.64 -12.19 -6.94
N LEU A 79 13.97 -11.07 -6.66
CA LEU A 79 12.60 -10.80 -7.08
C LEU A 79 12.50 -9.91 -8.32
N SER A 80 13.63 -9.34 -8.76
CA SER A 80 13.66 -8.24 -9.73
C SER A 80 12.98 -8.56 -11.06
N LYS A 81 13.10 -9.80 -11.56
CA LYS A 81 12.46 -10.23 -12.81
C LYS A 81 11.02 -10.73 -12.62
N ALA A 82 10.62 -11.01 -11.39
CA ALA A 82 9.28 -11.49 -11.06
C ALA A 82 8.33 -10.36 -10.61
N TRP A 83 8.74 -9.10 -10.72
CA TRP A 83 8.04 -7.96 -10.14
C TRP A 83 6.57 -7.86 -10.59
N ASP A 84 6.28 -7.99 -11.89
CA ASP A 84 4.91 -7.97 -12.44
C ASP A 84 4.01 -9.00 -11.75
N ARG A 85 4.54 -10.22 -11.56
CA ARG A 85 3.82 -11.32 -10.93
C ARG A 85 3.61 -11.08 -9.44
N ILE A 86 4.56 -10.45 -8.77
CA ILE A 86 4.46 -10.13 -7.34
C ILE A 86 3.41 -9.04 -7.14
N VAL A 87 3.38 -8.02 -8.00
CA VAL A 87 2.34 -6.99 -7.96
C VAL A 87 0.96 -7.63 -8.14
N GLU A 88 0.76 -8.42 -9.21
CA GLU A 88 -0.51 -9.09 -9.48
C GLU A 88 -0.96 -10.03 -8.35
N LEU A 89 -0.01 -10.73 -7.70
CA LEU A 89 -0.30 -11.64 -6.60
C LEU A 89 -0.90 -10.94 -5.38
N ASN A 90 -0.55 -9.67 -5.15
CA ASN A 90 -0.94 -8.92 -3.96
C ASN A 90 -1.99 -7.84 -4.22
N LYS A 91 -2.25 -7.47 -5.49
CA LYS A 91 -3.15 -6.37 -5.86
C LYS A 91 -4.50 -6.38 -5.17
N LYS A 92 -5.15 -7.55 -5.06
CA LYS A 92 -6.46 -7.69 -4.40
C LYS A 92 -6.46 -7.45 -2.89
N HIS A 93 -5.29 -7.44 -2.27
CA HIS A 93 -5.10 -7.28 -0.84
C HIS A 93 -4.45 -5.93 -0.50
N ALA A 94 -4.12 -5.13 -1.51
CA ALA A 94 -3.62 -3.79 -1.31
C ALA A 94 -4.69 -2.92 -0.66
N PHE A 95 -4.25 -1.96 0.15
CA PHE A 95 -5.09 -0.91 0.70
C PHE A 95 -5.21 0.29 -0.24
N TYR A 96 -4.15 0.58 -0.99
CA TYR A 96 -4.16 1.56 -2.05
C TYR A 96 -3.14 1.20 -3.13
N GLU A 97 -3.37 1.73 -4.33
CA GLU A 97 -2.46 1.68 -5.48
C GLU A 97 -1.88 3.06 -5.75
N ASP A 98 -0.59 3.11 -6.08
CA ASP A 98 0.19 4.33 -6.23
C ASP A 98 0.98 4.30 -7.55
N ASP A 99 0.55 5.12 -8.50
CA ASP A 99 1.16 5.26 -9.81
C ASP A 99 1.93 6.58 -9.92
N SER A 100 3.20 6.49 -10.34
CA SER A 100 4.09 7.61 -10.69
C SER A 100 3.47 8.73 -11.53
N SER A 101 2.46 8.44 -12.34
CA SER A 101 1.88 9.40 -13.29
C SER A 101 0.73 10.22 -12.70
N GLU A 102 -0.07 9.64 -11.80
CA GLU A 102 -1.30 10.26 -11.28
C GLU A 102 -1.31 10.41 -9.76
N GLY A 103 -0.35 9.80 -9.05
CA GLY A 103 -0.32 9.73 -7.59
C GLY A 103 -1.07 8.50 -7.10
N ILE A 104 -1.85 8.64 -6.02
CA ILE A 104 -2.72 7.55 -5.56
C ILE A 104 -3.84 7.35 -6.58
N ASP A 105 -3.88 6.18 -7.21
CA ASP A 105 -4.90 5.79 -8.19
C ASP A 105 -6.22 5.45 -7.49
N VAL A 106 -6.16 4.65 -6.42
CA VAL A 106 -7.34 4.22 -5.67
C VAL A 106 -7.00 3.83 -4.24
N PHE A 107 -7.89 4.15 -3.29
CA PHE A 107 -7.98 3.46 -2.01
C PHE A 107 -9.05 2.36 -2.07
N HIS A 108 -8.69 1.14 -1.71
CA HIS A 108 -9.62 0.00 -1.73
C HIS A 108 -10.60 -0.02 -0.55
N ASP A 109 -10.34 0.76 0.50
CA ASP A 109 -11.29 0.98 1.58
C ASP A 109 -12.23 2.15 1.25
N GLU A 110 -13.53 1.86 1.16
CA GLU A 110 -14.56 2.84 0.74
C GLU A 110 -14.58 4.10 1.62
N LYS A 111 -14.29 4.00 2.92
CA LYS A 111 -14.30 5.17 3.79
C LYS A 111 -13.08 6.04 3.57
N ILE A 112 -11.89 5.44 3.44
CA ILE A 112 -10.67 6.18 3.12
C ILE A 112 -10.78 6.84 1.75
N GLU A 113 -11.33 6.13 0.76
CA GLU A 113 -11.58 6.67 -0.58
C GLU A 113 -12.51 7.90 -0.51
N LYS A 114 -13.60 7.84 0.25
CA LYS A 114 -14.48 9.00 0.46
C LYS A 114 -13.79 10.17 1.16
N ILE A 115 -12.95 9.90 2.17
CA ILE A 115 -12.16 10.94 2.84
C ILE A 115 -11.25 11.64 1.83
N SER A 116 -10.57 10.87 0.98
CA SER A 116 -9.72 11.38 -0.10
C SER A 116 -10.53 12.21 -1.11
N TRP A 117 -11.67 11.67 -1.57
CA TRP A 117 -12.54 12.32 -2.55
C TRP A 117 -13.12 13.65 -2.06
N TYR A 118 -13.65 13.71 -0.84
CA TYR A 118 -14.15 14.99 -0.31
C TYR A 118 -13.01 15.94 0.05
N GLY A 119 -11.84 15.42 0.45
CA GLY A 119 -10.67 16.22 0.81
C GLY A 119 -10.14 17.10 -0.33
N VAL A 120 -10.25 16.64 -1.59
CA VAL A 120 -9.67 17.38 -2.74
C VAL A 120 -10.30 18.75 -2.97
N GLU A 121 -11.55 18.96 -2.55
CA GLU A 121 -12.24 20.26 -2.67
C GLU A 121 -11.55 21.37 -1.84
N PHE A 122 -10.74 20.98 -0.86
CA PHE A 122 -9.96 21.89 -0.01
C PHE A 122 -8.46 21.59 -0.09
N ASP A 123 -7.97 21.16 -1.25
CA ASP A 123 -6.56 20.86 -1.54
C ASP A 123 -5.91 19.76 -0.68
N VAL A 124 -6.70 18.91 0.00
CA VAL A 124 -6.16 17.71 0.65
C VAL A 124 -6.01 16.63 -0.41
N LYS A 125 -4.77 16.38 -0.83
CA LYS A 125 -4.51 15.46 -1.95
C LYS A 125 -4.61 14.00 -1.48
N PRO A 126 -4.95 13.06 -2.36
CA PRO A 126 -4.88 11.63 -2.06
C PRO A 126 -3.53 11.18 -1.49
N ARG A 127 -2.42 11.78 -1.99
CA ARG A 127 -1.08 11.57 -1.43
C ARG A 127 -0.97 11.98 0.04
N ASP A 128 -1.56 13.10 0.45
CA ASP A 128 -1.50 13.55 1.84
C ASP A 128 -2.17 12.53 2.77
N ILE A 129 -3.24 11.89 2.30
CA ILE A 129 -3.93 10.80 3.01
C ILE A 129 -3.05 9.55 3.11
N ALA A 130 -2.40 9.15 2.02
CA ALA A 130 -1.48 8.01 2.02
C ALA A 130 -0.26 8.26 2.93
N ASP A 131 0.36 9.44 2.84
CA ASP A 131 1.50 9.82 3.66
C ASP A 131 1.12 9.83 5.15
N GLU A 132 -0.04 10.37 5.51
CA GLU A 132 -0.52 10.34 6.90
C GLU A 132 -0.79 8.90 7.37
N LEU A 133 -1.37 8.06 6.52
CA LEU A 133 -1.60 6.64 6.83
C LEU A 133 -0.27 5.90 7.09
N GLU A 134 0.72 6.11 6.22
CA GLU A 134 2.05 5.51 6.29
C GLU A 134 2.81 5.92 7.56
N ASN A 135 2.62 7.17 7.99
CA ASN A 135 3.20 7.72 9.22
C ASN A 135 2.50 7.20 10.48
N PHE A 136 1.17 7.06 10.45
CA PHE A 136 0.37 6.70 11.60
C PHE A 136 0.37 5.19 11.89
N ALA A 137 0.32 4.35 10.86
CA ALA A 137 0.08 2.92 11.00
C ALA A 137 1.31 2.06 10.71
N ASP A 138 1.20 0.77 11.02
CA ASP A 138 2.18 -0.25 10.64
C ASP A 138 1.72 -0.98 9.37
N GLY A 139 2.68 -1.24 8.48
CA GLY A 139 2.37 -1.81 7.18
C GLY A 139 3.58 -1.95 6.28
N TYR A 140 3.31 -2.23 5.02
CA TYR A 140 4.30 -2.39 3.96
C TYR A 140 3.94 -1.54 2.76
N ILE A 141 4.95 -0.99 2.11
CA ILE A 141 4.83 -0.49 0.74
C ILE A 141 5.64 -1.43 -0.12
N ILE A 142 5.00 -2.11 -1.07
CA ILE A 142 5.68 -2.97 -2.04
C ILE A 142 5.51 -2.35 -3.41
N GLY A 143 6.61 -2.18 -4.11
CA GLY A 143 6.56 -1.61 -5.44
C GLY A 143 7.89 -1.66 -6.14
N ILE A 144 7.96 -0.98 -7.27
CA ILE A 144 9.17 -0.73 -8.01
C ILE A 144 9.53 0.75 -7.88
N GLU A 145 10.82 1.02 -7.68
CA GLU A 145 11.33 2.38 -7.70
C GLU A 145 12.62 2.45 -8.49
N THR A 146 12.65 3.30 -9.52
CA THR A 146 13.83 3.60 -10.33
C THR A 146 14.20 5.07 -10.20
N GLU A 147 15.49 5.38 -10.26
CA GLU A 147 15.99 6.75 -10.06
C GLU A 147 15.95 7.59 -11.35
N GLU A 148 16.25 7.02 -12.51
CA GLU A 148 16.40 7.78 -13.76
C GLU A 148 15.89 6.99 -15.00
N PRO A 149 14.76 7.39 -15.63
CA PRO A 149 13.82 8.39 -15.13
C PRO A 149 13.18 7.95 -13.80
N TYR A 150 12.84 8.90 -12.94
CA TYR A 150 12.15 8.58 -11.69
C TYR A 150 10.82 7.90 -12.01
N ARG A 151 10.62 6.72 -11.44
CA ARG A 151 9.35 5.98 -11.49
C ARG A 151 9.16 5.33 -10.15
N PHE A 152 7.97 5.53 -9.58
CA PHE A 152 7.46 4.76 -8.46
C PHE A 152 6.13 4.14 -8.87
N ASP A 153 5.96 2.85 -8.62
CA ASP A 153 4.71 2.14 -8.90
C ASP A 153 4.60 1.09 -7.81
N GLY A 154 3.59 1.25 -6.95
CA GLY A 154 3.54 0.53 -5.70
C GLY A 154 2.16 0.39 -5.11
N MET A 155 2.10 -0.41 -4.06
CA MET A 155 0.89 -0.73 -3.33
C MET A 155 1.20 -0.66 -1.84
N GLY A 156 0.31 -0.01 -1.10
CA GLY A 156 0.37 0.02 0.35
C GLY A 156 -0.46 -1.10 0.97
N PHE A 157 0.04 -1.69 2.04
CA PHE A 157 -0.60 -2.76 2.80
C PHE A 157 -0.61 -2.39 4.26
N LEU A 158 -1.81 -2.21 4.82
CA LEU A 158 -1.99 -1.99 6.25
C LEU A 158 -2.00 -3.32 6.99
N ASN A 159 -1.42 -3.36 8.19
CA ASN A 159 -1.77 -4.42 9.11
C ASN A 159 -3.24 -4.25 9.55
N HIS A 160 -4.08 -5.24 9.22
CA HIS A 160 -5.54 -5.19 9.39
C HIS A 160 -6.06 -4.90 10.81
N VAL A 161 -5.19 -4.96 11.83
CA VAL A 161 -5.56 -4.68 13.23
C VAL A 161 -5.92 -3.20 13.44
N ASP A 162 -5.55 -2.31 12.53
CA ASP A 162 -5.71 -0.86 12.71
C ASP A 162 -6.71 -0.18 11.76
N LEU A 163 -7.49 -0.91 10.94
CA LEU A 163 -8.32 -0.28 9.89
C LEU A 163 -9.28 0.81 10.44
N GLU A 164 -10.09 0.50 11.45
CA GLU A 164 -11.05 1.48 12.01
C GLU A 164 -10.33 2.67 12.66
N LYS A 165 -9.21 2.40 13.33
CA LYS A 165 -8.39 3.43 13.97
C LYS A 165 -7.78 4.36 12.91
N SER A 166 -7.27 3.80 11.82
CA SER A 166 -6.73 4.54 10.67
C SER A 166 -7.82 5.37 9.97
N GLN A 167 -9.00 4.80 9.74
CA GLN A 167 -10.14 5.54 9.16
C GLN A 167 -10.49 6.79 9.99
N ASN A 168 -10.63 6.63 11.31
CA ASN A 168 -10.96 7.74 12.20
C ASN A 168 -9.82 8.78 12.24
N HIS A 169 -8.57 8.33 12.28
CA HIS A 169 -7.40 9.21 12.28
C HIS A 169 -7.32 10.04 11.00
N LEU A 170 -7.47 9.41 9.84
CA LEU A 170 -7.45 10.08 8.54
C LEU A 170 -8.61 11.06 8.38
N PHE A 171 -9.80 10.71 8.88
CA PHE A 171 -10.94 11.62 8.87
C PHE A 171 -10.65 12.89 9.66
N GLU A 172 -10.11 12.75 10.88
CA GLU A 172 -9.73 13.90 11.71
C GLU A 172 -8.56 14.69 11.12
N PHE A 173 -7.58 14.03 10.51
CA PHE A 173 -6.49 14.68 9.77
C PHE A 173 -7.02 15.58 8.65
N ALA A 174 -7.86 15.03 7.76
CA ALA A 174 -8.44 15.78 6.65
C ALA A 174 -9.33 16.93 7.16
N LYS A 175 -10.18 16.66 8.15
CA LYS A 175 -11.02 17.68 8.80
C LYS A 175 -10.20 18.85 9.34
N ASN A 176 -9.08 18.57 9.98
CA ASN A 176 -8.21 19.60 10.53
C ASN A 176 -7.56 20.43 9.41
N LYS A 177 -7.06 19.80 8.35
CA LYS A 177 -6.50 20.50 7.17
C LYS A 177 -7.51 21.42 6.50
N ILE A 178 -8.74 20.93 6.32
CA ILE A 178 -9.85 21.70 5.76
C ILE A 178 -10.16 22.91 6.65
N SER A 179 -10.29 22.68 7.96
CA SER A 179 -10.57 23.75 8.92
C SER A 179 -9.47 24.81 8.95
N GLU A 180 -8.20 24.40 8.86
CA GLU A 180 -7.05 25.29 8.75
C GLU A 180 -7.11 26.14 7.47
N LYS A 181 -7.40 25.52 6.31
CA LYS A 181 -7.52 26.22 5.03
C LYS A 181 -8.62 27.28 5.09
N ILE A 182 -9.81 26.94 5.61
CA ILE A 182 -10.92 27.87 5.73
C ILE A 182 -10.57 29.08 6.61
N GLU A 183 -9.86 28.87 7.72
CA GLU A 183 -9.45 30.01 8.56
C GLU A 183 -8.37 30.87 7.87
N ASN A 184 -7.44 30.25 7.14
CA ASN A 184 -6.39 30.96 6.40
C ASN A 184 -6.95 31.79 5.23
N GLU A 185 -7.97 31.27 4.54
CA GLU A 185 -8.61 31.88 3.37
C GLU A 185 -9.97 32.53 3.74
N LYS A 186 -10.19 32.82 5.02
CA LYS A 186 -11.46 33.30 5.58
C LYS A 186 -12.05 34.53 4.88
N ALA A 187 -11.21 35.44 4.39
CA ALA A 187 -11.69 36.61 3.67
C ALA A 187 -12.37 36.23 2.34
N GLU A 188 -11.81 35.24 1.64
CA GLU A 188 -12.30 34.75 0.35
C GLU A 188 -13.64 34.03 0.52
N TYR A 189 -13.72 33.04 1.42
CA TYR A 189 -14.97 32.33 1.68
C TYR A 189 -16.09 33.22 2.23
N LYS A 190 -15.76 34.34 2.89
CA LYS A 190 -16.77 35.34 3.29
C LYS A 190 -17.27 36.19 2.14
N GLU A 191 -16.41 36.48 1.16
CA GLU A 191 -16.77 37.31 0.01
C GLU A 191 -17.54 36.50 -1.04
N TYR A 192 -17.08 35.28 -1.33
CA TYR A 192 -17.60 34.45 -2.42
C TYR A 192 -18.49 33.29 -1.96
N GLY A 193 -18.47 32.95 -0.67
CA GLY A 193 -19.16 31.77 -0.15
C GLY A 193 -18.40 30.48 -0.45
N PHE A 194 -19.06 29.35 -0.22
CA PHE A 194 -18.59 28.02 -0.61
C PHE A 194 -19.33 27.56 -1.88
N SER A 195 -18.66 26.79 -2.73
CA SER A 195 -19.27 26.07 -3.84
C SER A 195 -20.22 24.97 -3.35
N PHE A 196 -20.95 24.34 -4.26
CA PHE A 196 -21.84 23.23 -3.90
C PHE A 196 -21.03 22.03 -3.39
N GLU A 197 -19.95 21.70 -4.10
CA GLU A 197 -19.04 20.61 -3.78
C GLU A 197 -18.32 20.85 -2.45
N GLU A 198 -17.86 22.09 -2.19
CA GLU A 198 -17.26 22.48 -0.92
C GLU A 198 -18.28 22.34 0.23
N MET A 199 -19.54 22.73 0.02
CA MET A 199 -20.59 22.57 1.04
C MET A 199 -20.89 21.10 1.36
N GLU A 200 -20.95 20.23 0.34
CA GLU A 200 -21.08 18.78 0.57
C GLU A 200 -19.89 18.23 1.38
N THR A 201 -18.67 18.69 1.09
CA THR A 201 -17.48 18.34 1.87
C THR A 201 -17.57 18.79 3.32
N LEU A 202 -18.03 20.03 3.58
CA LEU A 202 -18.22 20.54 4.95
C LEU A 202 -19.25 19.72 5.73
N GLU A 203 -20.31 19.27 5.07
CA GLU A 203 -21.32 18.38 5.66
C GLU A 203 -20.72 17.01 5.98
N PHE A 204 -20.00 16.40 5.03
CA PHE A 204 -19.34 15.11 5.21
C PHE A 204 -18.39 15.10 6.42
N PHE A 205 -17.56 16.14 6.58
CA PHE A 205 -16.64 16.26 7.72
C PHE A 205 -17.28 16.80 9.01
N GLY A 206 -18.56 17.17 8.96
CA GLY A 206 -19.29 17.75 10.10
C GLY A 206 -18.68 19.06 10.59
N ILE A 207 -18.15 19.88 9.68
CA ILE A 207 -17.59 21.22 9.97
C ILE A 207 -18.72 22.25 10.02
N GLY A 208 -19.77 22.06 9.21
CA GLY A 208 -20.85 23.03 9.02
C GLY A 208 -20.38 24.31 8.32
N ASN A 209 -21.29 25.21 7.94
CA ASN A 209 -20.91 26.52 7.40
C ASN A 209 -20.51 27.46 8.56
N PRO A 210 -19.23 27.82 8.73
CA PRO A 210 -18.79 28.67 9.84
C PRO A 210 -19.27 30.13 9.71
N PHE A 211 -19.84 30.52 8.57
CA PHE A 211 -20.29 31.88 8.29
C PHE A 211 -21.81 32.02 8.23
N GLU A 212 -22.56 30.93 8.36
CA GLU A 212 -24.00 31.00 8.59
C GLU A 212 -24.28 31.44 10.03
N THR A 213 -24.75 32.68 10.18
CA THR A 213 -25.37 33.13 11.44
C THR A 213 -26.70 32.41 11.63
N LYS A 214 -26.83 31.68 12.75
CA LYS A 214 -28.12 31.23 13.29
C LYS A 214 -29.04 32.41 13.63
#